data_AF-A0A0Q4XGK9-F1
#
_entry.id   AF-A0A0Q4XGK9-F1
#
_cell.length_a   1.000
_cell.length_b   1.000
_cell.length_c   1.000
_cell.angle_alpha   90.00
_cell.angle_beta   90.00
_cell.angle_gamma   90.00
#
_symmetry.space_group_name_H-M   'P 1'
#
loop_
_entity.id
_entity.type
_entity.pdbx_description
1 polymer ?
#
loop_
_entity_poly.entity_id
_entity_poly.type
_entity_poly.pdbx_seq_one_letter_code
_entity_poly.pdbx_strand_id
1 'polypeptide(L)'
;MLKSDQSGSIALLFALLLPVVLVGVGGGIDVSRAIDYKQRLTSAADLTCRQAEVYVESLTGAVMPTDYAATVQTYATKNRDERGLAATATITATPTVSDLLLTVPPLNLRPGNIHVAGTGTVDLVFKNFLSKNAMTFAVTRDCAVSVNASSGPPTLVMSESFENYSLNGGWGVFGTMAQATCASSICAGRSWGTTNAGVEVDKLSAIETGDGVQYGQNFAELDSDCSNRVGATINSQTVACNKGGQVTNSSITIPLTLPTGVYEVRYVYNARKNVGNYQYQNDTVICSNPASTDGVTRDTDVAKNRAGVSTISLDGQTRRIELWVEPKTSGYKSDDQALTVATNPAYMKSYLADVCVWSKTWTERSYKFTVTTQQEYRISWRAAGLDDSFGGLIDYLRICRNACP
;
A
#
# COMPACT_ATOMS: atom_id res chain seq x y z
N MET A 1 -17.59 -50.90 -27.12
CA MET A 1 -16.86 -52.18 -26.95
C MET A 1 -15.37 -51.85 -27.04
N LEU A 2 -14.72 -51.69 -25.88
CA LEU A 2 -13.27 -51.47 -25.79
C LEU A 2 -12.59 -52.68 -26.47
N LYS A 3 -11.91 -52.44 -27.59
CA LYS A 3 -11.08 -53.47 -28.22
C LYS A 3 -9.94 -53.80 -27.26
N SER A 4 -9.87 -55.08 -26.89
CA SER A 4 -8.78 -55.69 -26.14
C SER A 4 -7.43 -55.34 -26.77
N ASP A 5 -6.64 -54.52 -26.10
CA ASP A 5 -5.25 -54.22 -26.46
C ASP A 5 -4.37 -55.42 -26.10
N GLN A 6 -4.18 -56.34 -27.05
CA GLN A 6 -3.31 -57.52 -26.90
C GLN A 6 -1.81 -57.21 -27.08
N SER A 7 -1.46 -55.95 -27.34
CA SER A 7 -0.09 -55.52 -27.67
C SER A 7 0.63 -54.82 -26.50
N GLY A 8 -0.05 -54.59 -25.37
CA GLY A 8 0.53 -53.96 -24.17
C GLY A 8 1.09 -52.54 -24.40
N SER A 9 0.90 -51.98 -25.58
CA SER A 9 1.59 -50.78 -26.06
C SER A 9 0.98 -49.52 -25.46
N ILE A 10 -0.34 -49.50 -25.21
CA ILE A 10 -1.01 -48.40 -24.50
C ILE A 10 -0.59 -48.39 -23.03
N ALA A 11 -0.47 -49.56 -22.39
CA ALA A 11 0.02 -49.65 -21.01
C ALA A 11 1.48 -49.17 -20.87
N LEU A 12 2.33 -49.45 -21.87
CA LEU A 12 3.73 -49.02 -21.89
C LEU A 12 3.86 -47.49 -22.12
N LEU A 13 3.02 -46.92 -23.00
CA LEU A 13 2.93 -45.48 -23.22
C LEU A 13 2.42 -44.73 -21.98
N PHE A 14 1.38 -45.26 -21.31
CA PHE A 14 0.95 -44.71 -20.03
C PHE A 14 2.03 -44.88 -18.96
N ALA A 15 2.71 -46.02 -18.86
CA ALA A 15 3.79 -46.23 -17.87
C ALA A 15 4.99 -45.29 -18.08
N LEU A 16 5.28 -44.87 -19.31
CA LEU A 16 6.35 -43.91 -19.63
C LEU A 16 5.92 -42.44 -19.51
N LEU A 17 4.64 -42.12 -19.79
CA LEU A 17 4.12 -40.76 -19.71
C LEU A 17 3.61 -40.39 -18.31
N LEU A 18 3.13 -41.36 -17.52
CA LEU A 18 2.62 -41.11 -16.17
C LEU A 18 3.68 -40.45 -15.26
N PRO A 19 4.96 -40.88 -15.26
CA PRO A 19 6.01 -40.20 -14.50
C PRO A 19 6.21 -38.75 -14.95
N VAL A 20 6.14 -38.48 -16.27
CA VAL A 20 6.29 -37.12 -16.83
C VAL A 20 5.12 -36.22 -16.44
N VAL A 21 3.89 -36.75 -16.50
CA VAL A 21 2.68 -36.03 -16.08
C VAL A 21 2.67 -35.81 -14.55
N LEU A 22 3.09 -36.81 -13.76
CA LEU A 22 3.21 -36.69 -12.31
C LEU A 22 4.30 -35.69 -11.89
N VAL A 23 5.42 -35.64 -12.62
CA VAL A 23 6.47 -34.61 -12.41
C VAL A 23 5.97 -33.23 -12.82
N GLY A 24 5.26 -33.09 -13.95
CA GLY A 24 4.74 -31.81 -14.42
C GLY A 24 3.62 -31.24 -13.53
N VAL A 25 2.61 -32.05 -13.21
CA VAL A 25 1.47 -31.66 -12.38
C VAL A 25 1.88 -31.59 -10.90
N GLY A 26 2.61 -32.59 -10.41
CA GLY A 26 3.08 -32.63 -9.02
C GLY A 26 4.11 -31.56 -8.70
N GLY A 27 5.03 -31.29 -9.64
CA GLY A 27 5.96 -30.16 -9.55
C GLY A 27 5.24 -28.82 -9.55
N GLY A 28 4.20 -28.65 -10.39
CA GLY A 28 3.36 -27.45 -10.38
C GLY A 28 2.68 -27.21 -9.03
N ILE A 29 2.08 -28.25 -8.43
CA ILE A 29 1.43 -28.16 -7.11
C ILE A 29 2.42 -27.77 -6.01
N ASP A 30 3.58 -28.42 -5.96
CA ASP A 30 4.60 -28.14 -4.94
C ASP A 30 5.20 -26.74 -5.10
N VAL A 31 5.38 -26.26 -6.35
CA VAL A 31 5.81 -24.87 -6.62
C VAL A 31 4.75 -23.86 -6.20
N SER A 32 3.47 -24.09 -6.50
CA SER A 32 2.38 -23.20 -6.07
C SER A 32 2.28 -23.10 -4.55
N ARG A 33 2.40 -24.24 -3.83
CA ARG A 33 2.43 -24.26 -2.36
C ARG A 33 3.65 -23.54 -1.79
N ALA A 34 4.80 -23.65 -2.45
CA ALA A 34 6.00 -22.92 -2.07
C ALA A 34 5.90 -21.41 -2.28
N ILE A 35 5.27 -20.97 -3.37
CA ILE A 35 5.05 -19.55 -3.65
C ILE A 35 4.13 -18.96 -2.58
N ASP A 36 2.99 -19.61 -2.32
CA ASP A 36 2.06 -19.22 -1.26
C ASP A 36 2.74 -19.19 0.12
N TYR A 37 3.55 -20.21 0.43
CA TYR A 37 4.33 -20.24 1.67
C TYR A 37 5.32 -19.07 1.79
N LYS A 38 6.06 -18.77 0.71
CA LYS A 38 6.99 -17.63 0.65
C LYS A 38 6.27 -16.30 0.82
N GLN A 39 5.09 -16.15 0.23
CA GLN A 39 4.26 -14.95 0.36
C GLN A 39 3.82 -14.75 1.82
N ARG A 40 3.30 -15.79 2.47
CA ARG A 40 2.95 -15.75 3.90
C ARG A 40 4.15 -15.44 4.79
N LEU A 41 5.32 -16.01 4.52
CA LEU A 41 6.55 -15.73 5.28
C LEU A 41 7.00 -14.27 5.11
N THR A 42 6.95 -13.74 3.89
CA THR A 42 7.30 -12.35 3.59
C THR A 42 6.32 -11.39 4.28
N SER A 43 5.03 -11.70 4.19
CA SER A 43 3.94 -10.97 4.85
C SER A 43 4.13 -10.87 6.36
N ALA A 44 4.51 -11.97 6.99
CA ALA A 44 4.74 -12.00 8.43
C ALA A 44 5.90 -11.09 8.84
N ALA A 45 7.00 -11.09 8.07
CA ALA A 45 8.16 -10.24 8.34
C ALA A 45 7.85 -8.75 8.13
N ASP A 46 7.14 -8.41 7.05
CA ASP A 46 6.76 -7.03 6.73
C ASP A 46 5.79 -6.45 7.78
N LEU A 47 4.76 -7.20 8.21
CA LEU A 47 3.87 -6.71 9.28
C LEU A 47 4.56 -6.57 10.63
N THR A 48 5.50 -7.48 10.93
CA THR A 48 6.30 -7.38 12.15
C THR A 48 7.08 -6.08 12.18
N CYS A 49 7.69 -5.73 11.05
CA CYS A 49 8.36 -4.45 10.88
C CYS A 49 7.44 -3.26 11.07
N ARG A 50 6.26 -3.24 10.44
CA ARG A 50 5.31 -2.13 10.57
C ARG A 50 4.82 -1.95 12.00
N GLN A 51 4.43 -3.03 12.66
CA GLN A 51 3.96 -2.98 14.05
C GLN A 51 5.08 -2.53 15.00
N ALA A 52 6.31 -3.00 14.77
CA ALA A 52 7.45 -2.59 15.53
C ALA A 52 7.81 -1.11 15.29
N GLU A 53 7.75 -0.62 14.05
CA GLU A 53 7.92 0.79 13.71
C GLU A 53 6.88 1.65 14.44
N VAL A 54 5.58 1.32 14.31
CA VAL A 54 4.48 2.03 15.00
C VAL A 54 4.69 2.03 16.51
N TYR A 55 5.13 0.90 17.08
CA TYR A 55 5.46 0.83 18.50
C TYR A 55 6.57 1.81 18.87
N VAL A 56 7.72 1.77 18.17
CA VAL A 56 8.82 2.69 18.46
C VAL A 56 8.39 4.14 18.30
N GLU A 57 7.57 4.43 17.28
CA GLU A 57 7.02 5.74 16.98
C GLU A 57 6.08 6.27 18.07
N SER A 58 5.33 5.38 18.72
CA SER A 58 4.44 5.68 19.84
C SER A 58 5.15 6.06 21.15
N LEU A 59 6.41 5.67 21.30
CA LEU A 59 7.14 5.86 22.55
C LEU A 59 7.52 7.33 22.75
N THR A 60 7.42 7.79 23.99
CA THR A 60 7.83 9.13 24.40
C THR A 60 9.22 9.11 25.03
N GLY A 61 10.08 10.06 24.66
CA GLY A 61 11.43 10.20 25.23
C GLY A 61 12.54 9.60 24.36
N ALA A 62 13.78 9.80 24.80
CA ALA A 62 14.99 9.42 24.07
C ALA A 62 15.47 7.99 24.36
N VAL A 63 14.89 7.33 25.38
CA VAL A 63 15.32 6.02 25.87
C VAL A 63 14.25 4.97 25.56
N MET A 64 14.65 3.85 24.96
CA MET A 64 13.77 2.72 24.69
C MET A 64 13.39 2.01 26.00
N PRO A 65 12.11 1.59 26.16
CA PRO A 65 11.67 0.74 27.26
C PRO A 65 12.53 -0.52 27.42
N THR A 66 12.69 -0.98 28.65
CA THR A 66 13.51 -2.17 28.96
C THR A 66 12.96 -3.46 28.35
N ASP A 67 11.67 -3.51 28.04
CA ASP A 67 10.97 -4.63 27.41
C ASP A 67 10.87 -4.50 25.88
N TYR A 68 11.46 -3.47 25.26
CA TYR A 68 11.36 -3.19 23.83
C TYR A 68 11.61 -4.41 22.93
N ALA A 69 12.73 -5.12 23.15
CA ALA A 69 13.09 -6.29 22.36
C ALA A 69 12.04 -7.41 22.50
N ALA A 70 11.50 -7.61 23.71
CA ALA A 70 10.46 -8.59 23.94
C ALA A 70 9.17 -8.19 23.22
N THR A 71 8.74 -6.93 23.33
CA THR A 71 7.54 -6.42 22.66
C THR A 71 7.63 -6.56 21.14
N VAL A 72 8.75 -6.16 20.53
CA VAL A 72 8.96 -6.33 19.08
C VAL A 72 8.93 -7.80 18.66
N GLN A 73 9.52 -8.69 19.47
CA GLN A 73 9.46 -10.13 19.22
C GLN A 73 8.04 -10.72 19.38
N THR A 74 7.16 -10.11 20.20
CA THR A 74 5.74 -10.55 20.26
C THR A 74 5.00 -10.28 18.95
N TYR A 75 5.31 -9.19 18.24
CA TYR A 75 4.75 -8.93 16.91
C TYR A 75 5.22 -10.00 15.90
N ALA A 76 6.50 -10.38 15.93
CA ALA A 76 7.03 -11.46 15.11
C ALA A 76 6.28 -12.78 15.34
N THR A 77 6.06 -13.11 16.61
CA THR A 77 5.37 -14.33 17.04
C THR A 77 3.91 -14.31 16.60
N LYS A 78 3.20 -13.21 16.86
CA LYS A 78 1.80 -13.04 16.46
C LYS A 78 1.61 -13.15 14.95
N ASN A 79 2.40 -12.41 14.18
CA ASN A 79 2.27 -12.39 12.72
C ASN A 79 2.61 -13.74 12.09
N ARG A 80 3.59 -14.46 12.63
CA ARG A 80 3.89 -15.85 12.24
C ARG A 80 2.68 -16.77 12.48
N ASP A 81 2.09 -16.69 13.67
CA ASP A 81 1.04 -17.61 14.09
C ASP A 81 -0.26 -17.37 13.33
N GLU A 82 -0.67 -16.10 13.16
CA GLU A 82 -1.87 -15.71 12.40
C GLU A 82 -1.82 -16.10 10.93
N ARG A 83 -0.62 -16.35 10.38
CA ARG A 83 -0.40 -16.80 8.99
C ARG A 83 -0.25 -18.32 8.85
N GLY A 84 -0.44 -19.05 9.94
CA GLY A 84 -0.33 -20.51 9.97
C GLY A 84 1.10 -21.01 9.77
N LEU A 85 2.12 -20.21 10.17
CA LEU A 85 3.53 -20.55 10.01
C LEU A 85 4.18 -21.09 11.29
N ALA A 86 3.42 -21.16 12.40
CA ALA A 86 3.93 -21.49 13.73
C ALA A 86 4.75 -22.80 13.79
N ALA A 87 4.35 -23.80 13.01
CA ALA A 87 4.98 -25.12 13.00
C ALA A 87 6.19 -25.24 12.06
N THR A 88 6.36 -24.30 11.12
CA THR A 88 7.24 -24.48 9.96
C THR A 88 8.21 -23.32 9.73
N ALA A 89 8.01 -22.19 10.42
CA ALA A 89 8.87 -21.02 10.34
C ALA A 89 9.31 -20.50 11.71
N THR A 90 10.46 -19.84 11.73
CA THR A 90 10.92 -18.99 12.82
C THR A 90 11.02 -17.56 12.29
N ILE A 91 10.48 -16.60 13.03
CA ILE A 91 10.62 -15.17 12.72
C ILE A 91 11.17 -14.48 13.97
N THR A 92 12.29 -13.81 13.79
CA THR A 92 12.99 -13.09 14.85
C THR A 92 13.03 -11.61 14.48
N ALA A 93 12.65 -10.75 15.41
CA ALA A 93 12.69 -9.31 15.26
C ALA A 93 13.63 -8.72 16.32
N THR A 94 14.76 -8.22 15.86
CA THR A 94 15.86 -7.77 16.70
C THR A 94 16.03 -6.26 16.54
N PRO A 95 15.92 -5.48 17.62
CA PRO A 95 16.34 -4.09 17.59
C PRO A 95 17.83 -3.96 17.27
N THR A 96 18.18 -3.13 16.30
CA THR A 96 19.55 -2.73 15.99
C THR A 96 19.78 -1.31 16.54
N VAL A 97 20.78 -1.15 17.41
CA VAL A 97 21.16 0.17 17.93
C VAL A 97 21.90 0.91 16.81
N SER A 98 21.59 2.19 16.57
CA SER A 98 22.39 3.01 15.66
C SER A 98 23.85 3.01 16.14
N ASP A 99 24.79 2.70 15.24
CA ASP A 99 26.25 2.64 15.50
C ASP A 99 26.84 3.97 16.02
N LEU A 100 26.05 5.05 16.12
CA LEU A 100 26.54 6.39 16.44
C LEU A 100 26.86 6.64 17.92
N LEU A 101 26.63 5.70 18.85
CA LEU A 101 26.94 5.90 20.28
C LEU A 101 27.33 4.59 21.00
N LEU A 102 28.43 3.97 20.57
CA LEU A 102 29.14 2.98 21.37
C LEU A 102 30.07 3.66 22.39
N THR A 103 29.50 4.09 23.52
CA THR A 103 30.22 4.16 24.79
C THR A 103 29.52 3.27 25.79
N VAL A 104 30.20 2.20 26.22
CA VAL A 104 29.70 1.20 27.19
C VAL A 104 29.31 1.92 28.49
N PRO A 105 28.10 1.72 29.06
CA PRO A 105 27.09 0.70 28.74
C PRO A 105 26.19 1.06 27.54
N PRO A 106 25.58 0.09 26.85
CA PRO A 106 24.66 0.37 25.74
C PRO A 106 23.54 1.30 26.21
N LEU A 107 23.63 2.57 25.85
CA LEU A 107 22.54 3.49 26.04
C LEU A 107 21.46 3.05 25.05
N ASN A 108 20.28 2.68 25.57
CA ASN A 108 19.07 2.36 24.82
C ASN A 108 18.54 3.61 24.10
N LEU A 109 19.35 4.25 23.25
CA LEU A 109 19.03 5.50 22.58
C LEU A 109 18.19 5.23 21.33
N ARG A 110 17.17 6.06 21.15
CA ARG A 110 16.33 6.07 19.95
C ARG A 110 17.05 6.82 18.80
N PRO A 111 16.93 6.38 17.54
CA PRO A 111 16.18 5.23 17.03
C PRO A 111 17.01 3.95 17.07
N GLY A 112 16.43 2.88 17.62
CA GLY A 112 16.87 1.53 17.29
C GLY A 112 16.11 1.09 16.05
N ASN A 113 16.79 0.91 14.92
CA ASN A 113 16.19 0.24 13.75
C ASN A 113 15.74 -1.18 14.15
N ILE A 114 14.92 -1.83 13.33
CA ILE A 114 14.49 -3.20 13.60
C ILE A 114 14.95 -4.08 12.45
N HIS A 115 15.69 -5.14 12.76
CA HIS A 115 16.04 -6.20 11.83
C HIS A 115 15.08 -7.37 12.04
N VAL A 116 14.27 -7.70 11.03
CA VAL A 116 13.40 -8.87 11.03
C VAL A 116 13.96 -9.92 10.09
N ALA A 117 14.26 -11.09 10.62
CA ALA A 117 14.70 -12.26 9.87
C ALA A 117 13.73 -13.41 10.08
N GLY A 118 13.24 -13.97 8.98
CA GLY A 118 12.38 -15.14 8.97
C GLY A 118 13.02 -16.28 8.17
N THR A 119 13.00 -17.49 8.72
CA THR A 119 13.34 -18.70 7.98
C THR A 119 12.21 -19.71 8.11
N GLY A 120 11.90 -20.42 7.04
CA GLY A 120 10.83 -21.41 7.07
C GLY A 120 10.97 -22.46 5.99
N THR A 121 10.39 -23.63 6.24
CA THR A 121 10.52 -24.79 5.36
C THR A 121 9.15 -25.38 5.03
N VAL A 122 8.90 -25.67 3.76
CA VAL A 122 7.70 -26.36 3.30
C VAL A 122 8.06 -27.74 2.76
N ASP A 123 7.38 -28.77 3.24
CA ASP A 123 7.57 -30.14 2.78
C ASP A 123 6.95 -30.35 1.39
N LEU A 124 7.69 -31.04 0.53
CA LEU A 124 7.27 -31.41 -0.82
C LEU A 124 6.40 -32.66 -0.75
N VAL A 125 5.21 -32.58 -1.34
CA VAL A 125 4.30 -33.73 -1.44
C VAL A 125 4.88 -34.77 -2.39
N PHE A 126 5.56 -34.32 -3.46
CA PHE A 126 6.18 -35.18 -4.46
C PHE A 126 7.68 -35.38 -4.22
N LYS A 127 8.10 -35.45 -2.94
CA LYS A 127 9.51 -35.55 -2.52
C LYS A 127 10.32 -36.66 -3.21
N ASN A 128 9.68 -37.80 -3.46
CA ASN A 128 10.32 -38.97 -4.08
C ASN A 128 10.55 -38.77 -5.59
N PHE A 129 9.78 -37.90 -6.23
CA PHE A 129 9.92 -37.58 -7.67
C PHE A 129 10.88 -36.43 -7.91
N LEU A 130 10.93 -35.45 -6.99
CA LEU A 130 11.79 -34.27 -7.09
C LEU A 130 13.16 -34.46 -6.45
N SER A 131 13.44 -35.64 -5.87
CA SER A 131 14.67 -35.95 -5.11
C SER A 131 15.02 -34.90 -4.04
N LYS A 132 13.99 -34.23 -3.51
CA LYS A 132 14.12 -33.14 -2.55
C LYS A 132 12.96 -33.26 -1.56
N ASN A 133 13.26 -33.20 -0.26
CA ASN A 133 12.24 -33.40 0.77
C ASN A 133 11.44 -32.14 1.08
N ALA A 134 12.07 -30.97 0.95
CA ALA A 134 11.48 -29.70 1.32
C ALA A 134 12.10 -28.52 0.55
N MET A 135 11.43 -27.39 0.56
CA MET A 135 11.97 -26.09 0.13
C MET A 135 12.10 -25.16 1.33
N THR A 136 13.25 -24.53 1.48
CA THR A 136 13.53 -23.56 2.54
C THR A 136 13.53 -22.15 1.96
N PHE A 137 12.93 -21.23 2.70
CA PHE A 137 12.85 -19.81 2.38
C PHE A 137 13.47 -19.00 3.51
N ALA A 138 14.11 -17.90 3.13
CA ALA A 138 14.59 -16.89 4.04
C ALA A 138 14.04 -15.54 3.59
N VAL A 139 13.62 -14.73 4.55
CA VAL A 139 13.25 -13.33 4.35
C VAL A 139 14.01 -12.49 5.37
N THR A 140 14.52 -11.36 4.91
CA THR A 140 15.13 -10.34 5.78
C THR A 140 14.52 -8.99 5.44
N ARG A 141 14.24 -8.23 6.49
CA ARG A 141 13.70 -6.87 6.43
C ARG A 141 14.40 -6.00 7.45
N ASP A 142 14.97 -4.90 6.96
CA ASP A 142 15.54 -3.86 7.80
C ASP A 142 14.59 -2.68 7.80
N CYS A 143 14.16 -2.31 9.00
CA CYS A 143 13.06 -1.40 9.21
C CYS A 143 13.62 -0.19 9.92
N ALA A 144 13.88 0.82 9.09
CA ALA A 144 14.43 2.09 9.53
C ALA A 144 13.36 2.82 10.34
N VAL A 145 13.66 3.14 11.60
CA VAL A 145 12.73 3.89 12.42
C VAL A 145 13.16 5.35 12.46
N SER A 146 12.28 6.23 12.01
CA SER A 146 12.51 7.66 12.15
C SER A 146 12.13 8.14 13.56
N VAL A 147 12.99 8.94 14.21
CA VAL A 147 12.64 9.64 15.45
C VAL A 147 11.76 10.84 15.12
N ASN A 148 10.55 10.60 14.65
CA ASN A 148 9.49 11.57 14.86
C ASN A 148 8.88 11.22 16.21
N ALA A 149 9.54 11.67 17.28
CA ALA A 149 9.05 11.51 18.65
C ALA A 149 7.71 12.24 18.75
N SER A 150 6.64 11.50 18.51
CA SER A 150 5.32 12.02 18.81
C SER A 150 5.12 11.95 20.32
N SER A 151 4.56 13.00 20.91
CA SER A 151 4.44 13.13 22.37
C SER A 151 3.29 12.33 22.99
N GLY A 152 2.63 11.44 22.24
CA GLY A 152 1.46 10.70 22.74
C GLY A 152 1.10 9.43 21.95
N PRO A 153 0.12 8.64 22.46
CA PRO A 153 -0.23 7.34 21.90
C PRO A 153 -0.86 7.45 20.49
N PRO A 154 -0.66 6.45 19.61
CA PRO A 154 -1.31 6.36 18.31
C PRO A 154 -2.82 6.44 18.49
N THR A 155 -3.47 7.39 17.82
CA THR A 155 -4.92 7.56 17.91
C THR A 155 -5.48 7.66 16.51
N LEU A 156 -6.29 6.69 16.10
CA LEU A 156 -7.02 6.75 14.84
C LEU A 156 -7.99 7.94 14.90
N VAL A 157 -7.85 8.88 13.95
CA VAL A 157 -8.79 9.98 13.79
C VAL A 157 -9.97 9.48 12.99
N MET A 158 -9.70 8.86 11.85
CA MET A 158 -10.70 8.38 10.90
C MET A 158 -10.13 7.28 9.98
N SER A 159 -10.99 6.43 9.42
CA SER A 159 -10.64 5.48 8.37
C SER A 159 -11.67 5.40 7.23
N GLU A 160 -11.23 4.98 6.05
CA GLU A 160 -12.09 4.66 4.90
C GLU A 160 -11.53 3.45 4.17
N SER A 161 -12.39 2.47 3.90
CA SER A 161 -12.02 1.22 3.23
C SER A 161 -12.95 0.87 2.06
N PHE A 162 -13.89 1.75 1.70
CA PHE A 162 -14.83 1.62 0.59
C PHE A 162 -15.74 0.36 0.58
N GLU A 163 -15.63 -0.51 1.59
CA GLU A 163 -16.39 -1.76 1.72
C GLU A 163 -17.90 -1.55 1.90
N ASN A 164 -18.30 -0.42 2.48
CA ASN A 164 -19.70 -0.15 2.81
C ASN A 164 -20.50 0.48 1.67
N TYR A 165 -19.91 0.62 0.48
CA TYR A 165 -20.56 1.21 -0.68
C TYR A 165 -21.39 0.17 -1.43
N SER A 166 -22.65 0.50 -1.72
CA SER A 166 -23.54 -0.36 -2.50
C SER A 166 -23.22 -0.21 -3.99
N LEU A 167 -22.59 -1.23 -4.57
CA LEU A 167 -22.15 -1.23 -5.96
C LEU A 167 -23.16 -1.92 -6.89
N ASN A 168 -23.39 -1.36 -8.08
CA ASN A 168 -24.27 -1.96 -9.08
C ASN A 168 -23.43 -2.65 -10.16
N GLY A 169 -23.57 -3.97 -10.29
CA GLY A 169 -22.75 -4.74 -11.23
C GLY A 169 -21.26 -4.81 -10.85
N GLY A 170 -20.94 -4.59 -9.57
CA GLY A 170 -19.57 -4.66 -9.05
C GLY A 170 -18.82 -3.33 -9.02
N TRP A 171 -19.42 -2.23 -9.47
CA TRP A 171 -18.78 -0.91 -9.41
C TRP A 171 -19.80 0.24 -9.38
N GLY A 172 -19.34 1.48 -9.17
CA GLY A 172 -20.16 2.68 -9.30
C GLY A 172 -19.43 3.98 -8.98
N VAL A 173 -19.90 5.09 -9.54
CA VAL A 173 -19.27 6.42 -9.37
C VAL A 173 -20.09 7.33 -8.48
N PHE A 174 -19.50 7.69 -7.35
CA PHE A 174 -20.13 8.44 -6.27
C PHE A 174 -19.84 9.93 -6.38
N GLY A 175 -20.87 10.72 -6.70
CA GLY A 175 -20.81 12.19 -6.66
C GLY A 175 -20.76 12.73 -5.23
N THR A 176 -21.22 11.95 -4.26
CA THR A 176 -21.07 12.22 -2.83
C THR A 176 -20.72 10.92 -2.12
N MET A 177 -19.78 10.99 -1.20
CA MET A 177 -19.29 9.84 -0.46
C MET A 177 -19.98 9.77 0.91
N ALA A 178 -19.97 8.60 1.54
CA ALA A 178 -20.58 8.39 2.84
C ALA A 178 -19.90 9.22 3.95
N GLN A 179 -20.52 9.25 5.14
CA GLN A 179 -19.87 9.80 6.33
C GLN A 179 -18.59 9.01 6.60
N ALA A 180 -17.53 9.71 6.97
CA ALA A 180 -16.25 9.08 7.29
C ALA A 180 -16.41 8.15 8.50
N THR A 181 -15.74 7.00 8.48
CA THR A 181 -15.72 6.12 9.67
C THR A 181 -14.86 6.78 10.74
N CYS A 182 -15.53 7.27 11.78
CA CYS A 182 -14.93 8.14 12.76
C CYS A 182 -14.57 7.42 14.05
N ALA A 183 -13.29 7.48 14.40
CA ALA A 183 -12.76 6.97 15.67
C ALA A 183 -12.50 8.08 16.69
N SER A 184 -12.68 9.35 16.31
CA SER A 184 -12.44 10.50 17.17
C SER A 184 -13.46 11.63 16.95
N SER A 185 -13.58 12.51 17.94
CA SER A 185 -14.40 13.73 17.84
C SER A 185 -13.92 14.71 16.77
N ILE A 186 -12.66 14.59 16.30
CA ILE A 186 -12.08 15.46 15.27
C ILE A 186 -12.83 15.31 13.93
N CYS A 187 -13.29 14.10 13.60
CA CYS A 187 -14.00 13.84 12.35
C CYS A 187 -15.51 13.64 12.53
N ALA A 188 -16.04 13.66 13.76
CA ALA A 188 -17.45 13.40 14.01
C ALA A 188 -18.36 14.32 13.17
N GLY A 189 -19.28 13.72 12.41
CA GLY A 189 -20.19 14.44 11.50
C GLY A 189 -19.55 14.96 10.22
N ARG A 190 -18.30 14.59 9.91
CA ARG A 190 -17.64 14.89 8.63
C ARG A 190 -17.95 13.82 7.60
N SER A 191 -18.10 14.26 6.35
CA SER A 191 -18.24 13.39 5.19
C SER A 191 -17.08 13.61 4.24
N TRP A 192 -16.79 12.57 3.48
CA TRP A 192 -15.88 12.67 2.34
C TRP A 192 -16.51 13.54 1.25
N GLY A 193 -15.76 14.54 0.80
CA GLY A 193 -16.07 15.34 -0.37
C GLY A 193 -15.41 14.76 -1.62
N THR A 194 -16.00 15.01 -2.78
CA THR A 194 -15.40 14.65 -4.07
C THR A 194 -15.49 15.82 -5.04
N THR A 195 -14.62 15.82 -6.06
CA THR A 195 -14.61 16.84 -7.12
C THR A 195 -14.69 16.22 -8.51
N ASN A 196 -14.84 17.06 -9.55
CA ASN A 196 -14.99 16.65 -10.96
C ASN A 196 -16.03 15.55 -11.15
N ALA A 197 -15.67 14.36 -11.63
CA ALA A 197 -16.64 13.30 -11.80
C ALA A 197 -16.92 12.52 -10.51
N GLY A 198 -16.36 12.85 -9.35
CA GLY A 198 -16.59 12.07 -8.14
C GLY A 198 -15.61 10.91 -8.03
N VAL A 199 -15.97 9.86 -7.30
CA VAL A 199 -15.04 8.75 -7.05
C VAL A 199 -15.67 7.46 -7.54
N GLU A 200 -14.95 6.73 -8.40
CA GLU A 200 -15.31 5.38 -8.79
C GLU A 200 -14.93 4.43 -7.67
N VAL A 201 -15.88 3.61 -7.22
CA VAL A 201 -15.61 2.51 -6.31
C VAL A 201 -15.83 1.22 -7.08
N ASP A 202 -14.76 0.47 -7.23
CA ASP A 202 -14.69 -0.78 -7.98
C ASP A 202 -14.52 -1.96 -7.02
N LYS A 203 -15.06 -3.12 -7.40
CA LYS A 203 -14.86 -4.38 -6.68
C LYS A 203 -13.87 -5.28 -7.42
N LEU A 204 -12.82 -5.71 -6.72
CA LEU A 204 -11.90 -6.76 -7.16
C LEU A 204 -11.92 -7.92 -6.16
N SER A 205 -11.36 -9.07 -6.58
CA SER A 205 -11.06 -10.15 -5.64
C SER A 205 -10.15 -9.64 -4.52
N ALA A 206 -10.31 -10.19 -3.30
CA ALA A 206 -9.56 -9.79 -2.10
C ALA A 206 -8.09 -9.46 -2.40
N ILE A 207 -7.66 -8.32 -1.89
CA ILE A 207 -6.46 -7.64 -2.34
C ILE A 207 -5.25 -8.11 -1.54
N GLU A 208 -4.40 -8.96 -2.11
CA GLU A 208 -3.09 -9.25 -1.51
C GLU A 208 -2.12 -8.08 -1.73
N THR A 209 -1.53 -7.59 -0.65
CA THR A 209 -0.48 -6.59 -0.70
C THR A 209 0.88 -7.17 -1.04
N GLY A 210 1.86 -6.30 -1.32
CA GLY A 210 3.26 -6.74 -1.47
C GLY A 210 3.77 -7.48 -0.23
N ASP A 211 3.18 -7.16 0.93
CA ASP A 211 3.32 -7.84 2.20
C ASP A 211 2.23 -8.89 2.47
N GLY A 212 1.59 -9.48 1.45
CA GLY A 212 0.65 -10.62 1.56
C GLY A 212 -0.53 -10.47 2.54
N VAL A 213 -0.87 -9.24 2.93
CA VAL A 213 -2.08 -8.95 3.72
C VAL A 213 -3.25 -8.80 2.76
N GLN A 214 -4.37 -9.42 3.07
CA GLN A 214 -5.61 -9.21 2.33
C GLN A 214 -6.35 -8.01 2.89
N TYR A 215 -6.40 -6.91 2.13
CA TYR A 215 -7.34 -5.83 2.38
C TYR A 215 -8.65 -6.10 1.62
N GLY A 216 -9.65 -5.23 1.81
CA GLY A 216 -11.03 -5.41 1.38
C GLY A 216 -11.23 -5.75 -0.11
N GLN A 217 -12.49 -5.82 -0.53
CA GLN A 217 -12.82 -6.15 -1.93
C GLN A 217 -13.11 -4.90 -2.75
N ASN A 218 -13.37 -3.76 -2.12
CA ASN A 218 -13.71 -2.51 -2.77
C ASN A 218 -12.57 -1.51 -2.62
N PHE A 219 -12.36 -0.67 -3.63
CA PHE A 219 -11.33 0.36 -3.60
C PHE A 219 -11.78 1.55 -4.45
N ALA A 220 -11.15 2.70 -4.20
CA ALA A 220 -11.41 3.90 -4.98
C ALA A 220 -10.46 4.02 -6.17
N GLU A 221 -11.04 4.30 -7.32
CA GLU A 221 -10.39 4.77 -8.53
C GLU A 221 -10.78 6.24 -8.74
N LEU A 222 -9.76 7.09 -8.89
CA LEU A 222 -9.96 8.55 -8.87
C LEU A 222 -10.07 9.16 -10.28
N ASP A 223 -9.82 8.39 -11.33
CA ASP A 223 -10.26 8.62 -12.71
C ASP A 223 -11.62 7.95 -12.88
N SER A 224 -12.68 8.76 -12.93
CA SER A 224 -14.04 8.21 -12.86
C SER A 224 -14.69 8.09 -14.23
N ASP A 225 -15.23 6.91 -14.54
CA ASP A 225 -16.12 6.71 -15.69
C ASP A 225 -17.52 7.27 -15.36
N CYS A 226 -17.91 8.28 -16.12
CA CYS A 226 -19.17 8.98 -15.93
C CYS A 226 -20.43 8.15 -16.18
N SER A 227 -20.32 6.90 -16.65
CA SER A 227 -21.45 6.09 -17.12
C SER A 227 -22.28 5.40 -16.03
N ASN A 228 -21.72 5.09 -14.85
CA ASN A 228 -22.43 4.37 -13.78
C ASN A 228 -22.54 5.21 -12.49
N ARG A 229 -23.23 6.35 -12.57
CA ARG A 229 -23.37 7.27 -11.45
C ARG A 229 -24.27 6.73 -10.34
N VAL A 230 -23.81 6.86 -9.10
CA VAL A 230 -24.54 6.48 -7.89
C VAL A 230 -24.69 7.69 -6.96
N GLY A 231 -25.87 7.84 -6.37
CA GLY A 231 -26.17 8.90 -5.40
C GLY A 231 -26.43 10.27 -6.03
N ALA A 232 -26.43 11.30 -5.18
CA ALA A 232 -26.65 12.68 -5.62
C ALA A 232 -25.38 13.27 -6.25
N THR A 233 -25.57 14.05 -7.32
CA THR A 233 -24.52 14.81 -8.00
C THR A 233 -24.84 16.30 -7.99
N ILE A 234 -23.81 17.13 -8.13
CA ILE A 234 -23.95 18.59 -8.31
C ILE A 234 -23.67 19.00 -9.75
N ASN A 235 -24.15 20.19 -10.16
CA ASN A 235 -24.03 20.68 -11.53
C ASN A 235 -22.60 20.67 -12.07
N SER A 236 -21.60 21.02 -11.25
CA SER A 236 -20.19 21.00 -11.67
C SER A 236 -19.72 19.58 -12.00
N GLN A 237 -20.21 18.56 -11.31
CA GLN A 237 -19.88 17.15 -11.57
C GLN A 237 -20.56 16.63 -12.84
N THR A 238 -21.82 17.04 -13.05
CA THR A 238 -22.54 16.75 -14.31
C THR A 238 -21.84 17.42 -15.50
N VAL A 239 -21.39 18.68 -15.35
CA VAL A 239 -20.64 19.38 -16.39
C VAL A 239 -19.28 18.74 -16.65
N ALA A 240 -18.57 18.30 -15.61
CA ALA A 240 -17.30 17.57 -15.77
C ALA A 240 -17.49 16.32 -16.65
N CYS A 241 -18.60 15.60 -16.45
CA CYS A 241 -18.95 14.41 -17.24
C CYS A 241 -19.50 14.65 -18.65
N ASN A 242 -19.87 15.89 -18.99
CA ASN A 242 -20.45 16.23 -20.28
C ASN A 242 -19.44 16.82 -21.28
N LYS A 243 -18.20 17.08 -20.85
CA LYS A 243 -17.08 17.38 -21.76
C LYS A 243 -16.71 16.05 -22.44
N GLY A 244 -16.89 15.93 -23.77
CA GLY A 244 -16.82 14.64 -24.48
C GLY A 244 -15.54 13.84 -24.17
N GLY A 245 -15.68 12.54 -23.89
CA GLY A 245 -14.55 11.65 -23.54
C GLY A 245 -14.71 10.73 -22.32
N GLN A 246 -15.88 10.66 -21.68
CA GLN A 246 -16.38 9.67 -20.68
C GLN A 246 -15.58 9.39 -19.39
N VAL A 247 -14.31 9.78 -19.28
CA VAL A 247 -13.51 9.66 -18.05
C VAL A 247 -13.10 11.07 -17.61
N THR A 248 -12.84 11.28 -16.30
CA THR A 248 -12.12 12.48 -15.83
C THR A 248 -11.47 12.25 -14.48
N ASN A 249 -10.27 12.82 -14.32
CA ASN A 249 -9.55 12.85 -13.05
C ASN A 249 -10.32 13.62 -11.97
N SER A 250 -10.41 13.02 -10.80
CA SER A 250 -11.16 13.52 -9.67
C SER A 250 -10.32 13.49 -8.39
N SER A 251 -10.87 14.05 -7.33
CA SER A 251 -10.28 14.00 -5.99
C SER A 251 -11.29 13.49 -4.98
N ILE A 252 -10.78 12.84 -3.93
CA ILE A 252 -11.49 12.59 -2.69
C ILE A 252 -10.83 13.41 -1.57
N THR A 253 -11.64 14.07 -0.76
CA THR A 253 -11.17 15.05 0.22
C THR A 253 -11.89 14.90 1.55
N ILE A 254 -11.19 15.22 2.64
CA ILE A 254 -11.80 15.35 3.96
C ILE A 254 -11.30 16.60 4.67
N PRO A 255 -12.18 17.55 5.02
CA PRO A 255 -11.83 18.67 5.87
C PRO A 255 -11.89 18.25 7.35
N LEU A 256 -10.79 18.44 8.07
CA LEU A 256 -10.66 18.14 9.50
C LEU A 256 -10.13 19.36 10.24
N THR A 257 -10.76 19.73 11.36
CA THR A 257 -10.19 20.73 12.26
C THR A 257 -9.18 20.05 13.18
N LEU A 258 -7.91 20.15 12.84
CA LEU A 258 -6.83 19.46 13.55
C LEU A 258 -6.26 20.35 14.66
N PRO A 259 -6.28 19.91 15.94
CA PRO A 259 -5.48 20.51 17.00
C PRO A 259 -3.99 20.46 16.70
N THR A 260 -3.20 21.26 17.42
CA THR A 260 -1.74 21.18 17.33
C THR A 260 -1.22 19.79 17.71
N GLY A 261 -0.22 19.31 16.97
CA GLY A 261 0.36 17.99 17.17
C GLY A 261 0.92 17.37 15.90
N VAL A 262 1.44 16.15 16.04
CA VAL A 262 1.93 15.34 14.93
C VAL A 262 0.79 14.45 14.45
N TYR A 263 0.65 14.31 13.13
CA TYR A 263 -0.33 13.47 12.49
C TYR A 263 0.34 12.61 11.42
N GLU A 264 -0.30 11.49 11.13
CA GLU A 264 0.10 10.57 10.08
C GLU A 264 -1.11 10.29 9.18
N VAL A 265 -0.86 10.29 7.88
CA VAL A 265 -1.78 9.76 6.87
C VAL A 265 -1.21 8.44 6.37
N ARG A 266 -2.02 7.38 6.37
CA ARG A 266 -1.71 6.12 5.68
C ARG A 266 -2.78 5.79 4.65
N TYR A 267 -2.37 5.14 3.58
CA TYR A 267 -3.27 4.60 2.56
C TYR A 267 -2.55 3.50 1.78
N VAL A 268 -3.27 2.60 1.13
CA VAL A 268 -2.65 1.66 0.18
C VAL A 268 -2.84 2.14 -1.25
N TYR A 269 -1.86 1.87 -2.09
CA TYR A 269 -1.84 2.26 -3.51
C TYR A 269 -1.53 1.06 -4.41
N ASN A 270 -2.16 1.02 -5.57
CA ASN A 270 -1.82 0.11 -6.67
C ASN A 270 -2.05 0.80 -8.03
N ALA A 271 -1.31 0.40 -9.06
CA ALA A 271 -1.57 0.86 -10.42
C ALA A 271 -2.50 -0.13 -11.15
N ARG A 272 -3.67 0.31 -11.64
CA ARG A 272 -4.72 -0.56 -12.20
C ARG A 272 -4.26 -1.48 -13.33
N LYS A 273 -3.41 -1.00 -14.24
CA LYS A 273 -2.88 -1.81 -15.36
C LYS A 273 -1.37 -1.71 -15.46
N ASN A 274 -0.73 -2.71 -16.05
CA ASN A 274 0.71 -2.65 -16.40
C ASN A 274 0.95 -1.69 -17.58
N VAL A 275 2.14 -1.09 -17.64
CA VAL A 275 2.56 -0.22 -18.77
C VAL A 275 3.03 -1.10 -19.92
N GLY A 276 2.17 -1.46 -20.88
CA GLY A 276 2.57 -2.09 -22.15
C GLY A 276 3.69 -3.15 -22.04
N ASN A 277 4.77 -2.98 -22.81
CA ASN A 277 5.98 -3.83 -22.76
C ASN A 277 6.92 -3.50 -21.59
N TYR A 278 6.68 -2.42 -20.83
CA TYR A 278 7.42 -2.08 -19.61
C TYR A 278 6.83 -2.85 -18.43
N GLN A 279 7.18 -4.13 -18.34
CA GLN A 279 7.06 -4.86 -17.10
C GLN A 279 8.18 -4.42 -16.17
N TYR A 280 7.87 -3.50 -15.26
CA TYR A 280 8.72 -3.33 -14.09
C TYR A 280 8.75 -4.67 -13.35
N GLN A 281 9.94 -5.05 -12.86
CA GLN A 281 10.07 -6.25 -12.03
C GLN A 281 9.11 -6.16 -10.84
N ASN A 282 8.63 -7.30 -10.36
CA ASN A 282 7.52 -7.41 -9.41
C ASN A 282 7.66 -6.56 -8.15
N ASP A 283 8.89 -6.16 -7.80
CA ASP A 283 9.22 -5.47 -6.57
C ASP A 283 9.42 -3.95 -6.76
N THR A 284 9.20 -3.41 -7.97
CA THR A 284 9.41 -1.98 -8.24
C THR A 284 8.22 -1.16 -7.79
N VAL A 285 8.45 -0.29 -6.80
CA VAL A 285 7.50 0.73 -6.33
C VAL A 285 8.04 2.11 -6.70
N ILE A 286 7.22 2.93 -7.36
CA ILE A 286 7.54 4.32 -7.75
C ILE A 286 6.56 5.24 -7.04
N CYS A 287 6.92 5.57 -5.81
CA CYS A 287 6.20 6.51 -4.95
C CYS A 287 7.19 7.34 -4.14
N SER A 288 6.80 8.53 -3.65
CA SER A 288 7.77 9.41 -3.04
C SER A 288 7.21 10.55 -2.15
N ASN A 289 7.63 10.56 -0.88
CA ASN A 289 7.29 11.60 0.10
C ASN A 289 8.15 12.86 -0.15
N PRO A 290 7.57 14.03 -0.50
CA PRO A 290 8.30 15.20 -0.96
C PRO A 290 9.01 15.99 0.16
N ALA A 291 8.75 15.74 1.45
CA ALA A 291 9.24 16.56 2.56
C ALA A 291 10.77 16.70 2.70
N SER A 292 11.58 15.85 2.07
CA SER A 292 13.06 15.92 2.07
C SER A 292 13.67 16.36 0.73
N THR A 293 12.84 16.80 -0.21
CA THR A 293 13.25 17.26 -1.56
C THR A 293 12.42 18.49 -1.92
N ASP A 294 12.77 19.25 -2.94
CA ASP A 294 11.99 20.44 -3.29
C ASP A 294 10.64 20.15 -3.96
N GLY A 295 10.18 18.89 -3.98
CA GLY A 295 8.93 18.46 -4.62
C GLY A 295 8.92 18.62 -6.15
N VAL A 296 10.04 19.09 -6.74
CA VAL A 296 10.11 19.65 -8.10
C VAL A 296 11.30 19.06 -8.90
N THR A 297 12.40 18.66 -8.26
CA THR A 297 13.62 18.08 -8.89
C THR A 297 13.54 16.59 -9.22
N ARG A 298 12.36 15.97 -9.10
CA ARG A 298 12.24 14.51 -9.21
C ARG A 298 12.20 13.93 -10.63
N ASP A 299 12.66 14.68 -11.64
CA ASP A 299 13.09 14.11 -12.92
C ASP A 299 14.12 12.97 -12.74
N THR A 300 14.78 12.89 -11.57
CA THR A 300 15.70 11.80 -11.21
C THR A 300 15.15 10.76 -10.24
N ASP A 301 14.14 11.09 -9.41
CA ASP A 301 13.75 10.29 -8.24
C ASP A 301 12.39 9.60 -8.37
N VAL A 302 11.50 10.08 -9.26
CA VAL A 302 10.38 9.25 -9.76
C VAL A 302 10.96 8.36 -10.86
N ALA A 303 11.73 7.38 -10.41
CA ALA A 303 12.50 6.35 -11.12
C ALA A 303 13.15 6.78 -12.45
N LYS A 304 14.47 6.80 -12.52
CA LYS A 304 15.12 6.53 -13.80
C LYS A 304 15.06 5.02 -14.06
N ASN A 305 14.76 4.60 -15.28
CA ASN A 305 14.94 3.18 -15.62
C ASN A 305 16.45 2.81 -15.55
N ARG A 306 16.80 1.53 -15.68
CA ARG A 306 18.21 1.05 -15.62
C ARG A 306 19.15 1.73 -16.63
N ALA A 307 18.62 2.46 -17.61
CA ALA A 307 19.36 3.24 -18.61
C ALA A 307 19.49 4.74 -18.26
N GLY A 308 19.10 5.18 -17.07
CA GLY A 308 19.26 6.57 -16.62
C GLY A 308 18.24 7.55 -17.20
N VAL A 309 17.22 7.06 -17.91
CA VAL A 309 16.15 7.87 -18.52
C VAL A 309 15.06 8.11 -17.46
N SER A 310 14.69 9.37 -17.26
CA SER A 310 13.59 9.77 -16.38
C SER A 310 12.30 9.04 -16.77
N THR A 311 11.68 8.27 -15.86
CA THR A 311 10.39 7.63 -16.14
C THR A 311 9.22 8.62 -16.11
N ILE A 312 9.49 9.90 -15.85
CA ILE A 312 8.53 11.00 -16.07
C ILE A 312 8.10 11.08 -17.53
N SER A 313 8.92 10.61 -18.47
CA SER A 313 8.60 10.58 -19.90
C SER A 313 7.89 9.30 -20.36
N LEU A 314 7.32 8.49 -19.47
CA LEU A 314 6.40 7.43 -19.92
C LEU A 314 5.05 8.07 -20.19
N ASP A 315 5.01 8.78 -21.32
CA ASP A 315 3.91 9.50 -21.97
C ASP A 315 2.53 9.35 -21.28
N GLY A 316 2.16 10.32 -20.42
CA GLY A 316 0.75 10.58 -20.09
C GLY A 316 0.27 10.46 -18.64
N GLN A 317 1.04 9.94 -17.69
CA GLN A 317 0.75 9.96 -16.23
C GLN A 317 -0.66 9.56 -15.74
N THR A 318 -1.41 8.68 -16.40
CA THR A 318 -2.82 8.41 -16.08
C THR A 318 -3.10 7.62 -14.79
N ARG A 319 -2.05 7.36 -13.99
CA ARG A 319 -2.11 6.53 -12.76
C ARG A 319 -1.57 7.25 -11.53
N ARG A 320 -1.26 8.53 -11.68
CA ARG A 320 -0.59 9.31 -10.65
C ARG A 320 -1.59 9.73 -9.60
N ILE A 321 -1.35 9.29 -8.37
CA ILE A 321 -2.09 9.70 -7.19
C ILE A 321 -1.23 10.63 -6.37
N GLU A 322 -1.78 11.79 -6.06
CA GLU A 322 -1.16 12.81 -5.24
C GLU A 322 -1.90 12.95 -3.92
N LEU A 323 -1.19 12.78 -2.81
CA LEU A 323 -1.67 13.13 -1.48
C LEU A 323 -1.33 14.58 -1.20
N TRP A 324 -2.30 15.35 -0.71
CA TRP A 324 -2.15 16.74 -0.29
C TRP A 324 -2.58 16.92 1.16
N VAL A 325 -1.86 17.79 1.87
CA VAL A 325 -2.20 18.22 3.22
C VAL A 325 -2.15 19.75 3.26
N GLU A 326 -3.32 20.37 3.24
CA GLU A 326 -3.47 21.81 3.04
C GLU A 326 -4.13 22.46 4.25
N PRO A 327 -3.51 23.42 4.95
CA PRO A 327 -4.22 24.26 5.92
C PRO A 327 -5.20 25.20 5.21
N LYS A 328 -6.28 25.61 5.88
CA LYS A 328 -7.27 26.57 5.35
C LYS A 328 -6.66 27.85 4.79
N THR A 329 -5.60 28.35 5.42
CA THR A 329 -4.86 29.54 4.97
C THR A 329 -4.18 29.38 3.61
N SER A 330 -3.99 28.15 3.11
CA SER A 330 -3.45 27.90 1.77
C SER A 330 -4.43 28.25 0.65
N GLY A 331 -5.72 28.38 0.98
CA GLY A 331 -6.78 28.60 -0.01
C GLY A 331 -7.19 27.35 -0.79
N TYR A 332 -6.74 26.16 -0.38
CA TYR A 332 -7.28 24.88 -0.86
C TYR A 332 -7.27 24.73 -2.38
N LYS A 333 -6.08 24.50 -2.98
CA LYS A 333 -5.94 24.43 -4.46
C LYS A 333 -5.83 23.03 -5.05
N SER A 334 -5.65 21.98 -4.25
CA SER A 334 -5.48 20.60 -4.76
C SER A 334 -6.59 20.15 -5.72
N ASP A 335 -7.84 20.57 -5.53
CA ASP A 335 -8.96 20.20 -6.43
C ASP A 335 -8.85 20.75 -7.87
N ASP A 336 -8.00 21.75 -8.11
CA ASP A 336 -7.78 22.31 -9.44
C ASP A 336 -6.85 21.40 -10.26
N GLN A 337 -7.39 20.73 -11.27
CA GLN A 337 -6.62 19.87 -12.18
C GLN A 337 -5.58 20.65 -13.01
N ALA A 338 -5.72 21.98 -13.13
CA ALA A 338 -4.69 22.82 -13.75
C ALA A 338 -3.47 23.04 -12.83
N LEU A 339 -3.59 22.77 -11.53
CA LEU A 339 -2.48 22.89 -10.58
C LEU A 339 -1.42 21.83 -10.87
N THR A 340 -0.36 22.28 -11.53
CA THR A 340 0.84 21.53 -11.85
C THR A 340 2.08 22.28 -11.39
N VAL A 341 3.23 21.59 -11.41
CA VAL A 341 4.54 22.18 -11.06
C VAL A 341 4.84 23.37 -11.97
N ALA A 342 4.43 23.31 -13.24
CA ALA A 342 4.60 24.40 -14.19
C ALA A 342 3.75 25.64 -13.82
N THR A 343 2.55 25.43 -13.27
CA THR A 343 1.62 26.53 -12.95
C THR A 343 1.84 27.16 -11.58
N ASN A 344 2.22 26.37 -10.56
CA ASN A 344 2.43 26.89 -9.20
C ASN A 344 3.39 26.02 -8.37
N PRO A 345 4.69 26.06 -8.68
CA PRO A 345 5.69 25.19 -8.05
C PRO A 345 5.80 25.41 -6.54
N ALA A 346 5.69 26.67 -6.09
CA ALA A 346 5.78 27.01 -4.67
C ALA A 346 4.64 26.40 -3.84
N TYR A 347 3.43 26.37 -4.40
CA TYR A 347 2.28 25.74 -3.75
C TYR A 347 2.46 24.23 -3.66
N MET A 348 2.82 23.57 -4.77
CA MET A 348 3.05 22.13 -4.79
C MET A 348 4.13 21.73 -3.77
N LYS A 349 5.27 22.43 -3.76
CA LYS A 349 6.35 22.18 -2.80
C LYS A 349 5.91 22.30 -1.34
N SER A 350 4.93 23.15 -1.04
CA SER A 350 4.51 23.42 0.33
C SER A 350 3.47 22.43 0.85
N TYR A 351 2.62 21.88 -0.01
CA TYR A 351 1.41 21.17 0.42
C TYR A 351 1.20 19.79 -0.22
N LEU A 352 1.94 19.46 -1.29
CA LEU A 352 1.99 18.10 -1.80
C LEU A 352 2.75 17.25 -0.77
N ALA A 353 2.16 16.12 -0.40
CA ALA A 353 2.57 15.30 0.74
C ALA A 353 3.01 13.88 0.36
N ASP A 354 2.48 13.29 -0.71
CA ASP A 354 3.02 12.06 -1.32
C ASP A 354 2.61 12.02 -2.79
N VAL A 355 3.38 11.30 -3.60
CA VAL A 355 3.05 11.03 -5.00
C VAL A 355 3.37 9.58 -5.31
N CYS A 356 2.39 8.86 -5.84
CA CYS A 356 2.54 7.50 -6.33
C CYS A 356 2.20 7.41 -7.82
N VAL A 357 3.03 6.73 -8.59
CA VAL A 357 2.84 6.54 -10.05
C VAL A 357 2.81 5.06 -10.42
N TRP A 358 3.51 4.21 -9.66
CA TRP A 358 3.58 2.78 -9.97
C TRP A 358 3.75 1.92 -8.72
N SER A 359 2.94 0.88 -8.64
CA SER A 359 3.19 -0.28 -7.78
C SER A 359 2.49 -1.47 -8.40
N LYS A 360 3.18 -2.60 -8.51
CA LYS A 360 2.58 -3.82 -9.07
C LYS A 360 1.63 -4.50 -8.08
N THR A 361 2.03 -4.53 -6.81
CA THR A 361 1.22 -5.04 -5.70
C THR A 361 0.69 -3.87 -4.87
N TRP A 362 -0.32 -4.10 -4.06
CA TRP A 362 -0.79 -3.05 -3.15
C TRP A 362 0.31 -2.70 -2.16
N THR A 363 0.66 -1.42 -2.11
CA THR A 363 1.74 -0.90 -1.27
C THR A 363 1.18 0.12 -0.30
N GLU A 364 1.47 -0.03 0.98
CA GLU A 364 1.08 0.97 1.98
C GLU A 364 2.02 2.17 1.89
N ARG A 365 1.41 3.35 1.96
CA ARG A 365 2.02 4.66 1.95
C ARG A 365 1.81 5.30 3.32
N SER A 366 2.80 6.04 3.79
CA SER A 366 2.75 6.79 5.03
C SER A 366 3.36 8.17 4.84
N TYR A 367 2.66 9.19 5.33
CA TYR A 367 3.16 10.55 5.39
C TYR A 367 2.87 11.18 6.75
N LYS A 368 3.91 11.71 7.39
CA LYS A 368 3.82 12.40 8.68
C LYS A 368 3.95 13.90 8.51
N PHE A 369 3.10 14.63 9.22
CA PHE A 369 3.11 16.09 9.21
C PHE A 369 2.83 16.65 10.60
N THR A 370 3.25 17.91 10.82
CA THR A 370 3.04 18.62 12.08
C THR A 370 2.05 19.76 11.87
N VAL A 371 0.99 19.77 12.68
CA VAL A 371 0.06 20.88 12.80
C VAL A 371 0.59 21.84 13.85
N THR A 372 1.03 23.02 13.41
CA THR A 372 1.59 24.06 14.28
C THR A 372 0.53 25.05 14.76
N THR A 373 -0.58 25.18 14.03
CA THR A 373 -1.71 26.04 14.36
C THR A 373 -2.99 25.24 14.25
N GLN A 374 -3.84 25.27 15.29
CA GLN A 374 -5.15 24.63 15.21
C GLN A 374 -6.03 25.36 14.19
N GLN A 375 -6.37 24.67 13.11
CA GLN A 375 -7.24 25.16 12.06
C GLN A 375 -7.83 24.00 11.28
N GLU A 376 -8.68 24.30 10.31
CA GLU A 376 -9.11 23.31 9.34
C GLU A 376 -7.96 22.98 8.37
N TYR A 377 -7.77 21.69 8.15
CA TYR A 377 -6.90 21.14 7.14
C TYR A 377 -7.77 20.33 6.18
N ARG A 378 -7.52 20.48 4.88
CA ARG A 378 -8.04 19.59 3.86
C ARG A 378 -6.95 18.55 3.56
N ILE A 379 -7.31 17.29 3.74
CA ILE A 379 -6.48 16.16 3.31
C ILE A 379 -7.17 15.57 2.09
N SER A 380 -6.45 15.44 0.99
CA SER A 380 -7.03 14.99 -0.27
C SER A 380 -6.11 14.07 -1.05
N TRP A 381 -6.72 13.12 -1.72
CA TRP A 381 -6.09 12.31 -2.76
C TRP A 381 -6.65 12.75 -4.10
N ARG A 382 -5.75 12.95 -5.06
CA ARG A 382 -6.10 13.45 -6.38
C ARG A 382 -5.47 12.57 -7.45
N ALA A 383 -6.29 12.13 -8.40
CA ALA A 383 -5.76 11.68 -9.68
C ALA A 383 -5.24 12.88 -10.46
N ALA A 384 -4.00 12.80 -10.91
CA ALA A 384 -3.35 13.78 -11.78
C ALA A 384 -2.78 13.06 -13.00
N GLY A 385 -2.66 13.75 -14.14
CA GLY A 385 -2.18 13.16 -15.39
C GLY A 385 -3.12 13.39 -16.57
N LEU A 386 -2.97 12.62 -17.64
CA LEU A 386 -3.94 12.57 -18.73
C LEU A 386 -5.17 11.75 -18.31
N ASP A 387 -6.28 12.08 -18.94
CA ASP A 387 -7.61 11.52 -18.70
C ASP A 387 -7.76 10.17 -19.42
N ASP A 388 -7.55 9.05 -18.72
CA ASP A 388 -7.90 7.72 -19.21
C ASP A 388 -8.24 6.74 -18.08
N SER A 389 -8.84 5.60 -18.43
CA SER A 389 -9.35 4.54 -17.53
C SER A 389 -8.27 3.57 -17.01
N PHE A 390 -7.04 4.03 -16.84
CA PHE A 390 -5.93 3.21 -16.37
C PHE A 390 -5.40 3.58 -14.98
N GLY A 391 -6.10 4.47 -14.28
CA GLY A 391 -6.05 4.88 -12.88
C GLY A 391 -5.04 4.34 -11.88
N GLY A 392 -4.74 5.20 -10.91
CA GLY A 392 -4.18 4.78 -9.63
C GLY A 392 -5.30 4.42 -8.67
N LEU A 393 -5.20 3.25 -8.04
CA LEU A 393 -6.17 2.76 -7.07
C LEU A 393 -5.71 3.12 -5.67
N ILE A 394 -6.65 3.52 -4.81
CA ILE A 394 -6.41 3.74 -3.39
C ILE A 394 -7.42 3.00 -2.52
N ASP A 395 -6.96 2.55 -1.36
CA ASP A 395 -7.81 1.96 -0.33
C ASP A 395 -7.22 2.21 1.07
N TYR A 396 -7.99 1.87 2.10
CA TYR A 396 -7.62 1.86 3.50
C TYR A 396 -6.98 3.16 3.99
N LEU A 397 -7.62 4.27 3.63
CA LEU A 397 -7.24 5.62 4.02
C LEU A 397 -7.39 5.73 5.54
N ARG A 398 -6.34 6.15 6.21
CA ARG A 398 -6.29 6.36 7.66
C ARG A 398 -5.64 7.69 7.94
N ILE A 399 -6.25 8.46 8.83
CA ILE A 399 -5.64 9.65 9.41
C ILE A 399 -5.56 9.40 10.90
N CYS A 400 -4.39 9.63 11.47
CA CYS A 400 -4.13 9.34 12.88
C CYS A 400 -3.37 10.49 13.51
N ARG A 401 -3.60 10.70 14.80
CA ARG A 401 -2.73 11.52 15.63
C ARG A 401 -1.56 10.66 16.08
N ASN A 402 -0.36 11.22 16.04
CA ASN A 402 0.91 10.62 16.42
C ASN A 402 1.41 9.53 15.45
N ALA A 403 0.69 8.41 15.35
CA ALA A 403 0.97 7.34 14.40
C ALA A 403 -0.31 6.57 14.03
N CYS A 404 -0.30 5.89 12.89
CA CYS A 404 -1.37 4.99 12.47
C CYS A 404 -1.06 3.53 12.81
N PRO A 405 -2.02 2.77 13.37
CA PRO A 405 -1.87 1.35 13.66
C PRO A 405 -1.90 0.46 12.41
#